data_AF-A0A497ZQL7-F1
#
_entry.id   AF-A0A497ZQL7-F1
#
_cell.length_a   1.000
_cell.length_b   1.000
_cell.length_c   1.000
_cell.angle_alpha   90.00
_cell.angle_beta   90.00
_cell.angle_gamma   90.00
#
_symmetry.space_group_name_H-M   'P 1'
#
loop_
_entity.id
_entity.type
_entity.pdbx_description
1 polymer ?
#
loop_
_entity_poly.entity_id
_entity_poly.type
_entity_poly.pdbx_seq_one_letter_code
_entity_poly.pdbx_strand_id
1 'polypeptide(L)'
;MWLRRVLTVAVPAIGLAVVGTAIGLPLLRDRSQQRLEQRAEREVTATAQLARARLLADPTAGESTLRQAADAVDGVEVLTVRSDGPRAEATVRLVFRVRVAKTAASVFGWQRADSAACFALAVPADAGPVALERLSCPD
;
A
#
# COMPACT_ATOMS: atom_id res chain seq x y z
N MET A 1 -2.85 -42.90 65.25
CA MET A 1 -3.91 -41.99 64.74
C MET A 1 -3.28 -40.60 64.68
N TRP A 2 -2.90 -40.05 63.53
CA TRP A 2 -3.79 -39.20 62.75
C TRP A 2 -3.32 -39.13 61.29
N LEU A 3 -4.22 -39.50 60.39
CA LEU A 3 -4.07 -39.48 58.94
C LEU A 3 -4.54 -38.11 58.41
N ARG A 4 -3.78 -37.60 57.43
CA ARG A 4 -4.25 -36.89 56.22
C ARG A 4 -5.14 -35.66 56.41
N ARG A 5 -4.64 -34.51 55.94
CA ARG A 5 -5.41 -33.56 55.11
C ARG A 5 -4.47 -32.84 54.15
N VAL A 6 -4.26 -33.47 53.00
CA VAL A 6 -3.65 -32.90 51.80
C VAL A 6 -4.74 -32.14 51.02
N LEU A 7 -4.34 -30.97 50.49
CA LEU A 7 -4.90 -30.15 49.40
C LEU A 7 -6.36 -30.33 48.99
N THR A 8 -7.07 -29.20 48.81
CA THR A 8 -7.71 -28.83 47.53
C THR A 8 -8.58 -27.58 47.70
N VAL A 9 -8.06 -26.37 47.43
CA VAL A 9 -8.83 -25.26 46.79
C VAL A 9 -7.82 -24.26 46.22
N ALA A 10 -7.27 -24.51 45.03
CA ALA A 10 -6.49 -23.48 44.31
C ALA A 10 -6.41 -23.77 42.80
N VAL A 11 -7.52 -24.15 42.14
CA VAL A 11 -7.50 -24.41 40.69
C VAL A 11 -8.79 -23.96 39.99
N PRO A 12 -9.07 -22.65 39.91
CA PRO A 12 -9.71 -22.18 38.67
C PRO A 12 -9.02 -20.96 38.01
N ALA A 13 -8.07 -20.30 38.67
CA ALA A 13 -7.48 -19.05 38.15
C ALA A 13 -6.46 -19.26 37.00
N ILE A 14 -5.80 -20.42 36.94
CA ILE A 14 -4.70 -20.66 35.98
C ILE A 14 -5.25 -20.93 34.57
N GLY A 15 -6.44 -21.52 34.44
CA GLY A 15 -7.05 -21.82 33.12
C GLY A 15 -7.42 -20.57 32.32
N LEU A 16 -7.92 -19.52 32.98
CA LEU A 16 -8.37 -18.28 32.32
C LEU A 16 -7.21 -17.45 31.76
N ALA A 17 -6.06 -17.43 32.42
CA ALA A 17 -4.89 -16.68 31.96
C ALA A 17 -4.26 -17.28 30.69
N VAL A 18 -4.29 -18.62 30.55
CA VAL A 18 -3.73 -19.31 29.38
C VAL A 18 -4.64 -19.16 28.16
N VAL A 19 -5.96 -19.19 28.33
CA VAL A 19 -6.90 -18.97 27.23
C VAL A 19 -6.90 -17.50 26.78
N GLY A 20 -6.81 -16.56 27.72
CA GLY A 20 -6.74 -15.13 27.40
C GLY A 20 -5.49 -14.74 26.61
N THR A 21 -4.35 -15.37 26.88
CA THR A 21 -3.10 -15.14 26.13
C THR A 21 -3.10 -15.81 24.76
N ALA A 22 -3.70 -17.01 24.64
CA ALA A 22 -3.80 -17.74 23.37
C ALA A 22 -4.65 -17.01 22.31
N ILE A 23 -5.67 -16.23 22.72
CA ILE A 23 -6.55 -15.51 21.79
C ILE A 23 -6.20 -14.01 21.70
N GLY A 24 -5.74 -13.39 22.79
CA GLY A 24 -5.48 -11.95 22.82
C GLY A 24 -4.25 -11.50 22.01
N LEU A 25 -3.15 -12.27 22.07
CA LEU A 25 -1.91 -11.94 21.36
C LEU A 25 -2.02 -12.03 19.82
N PRO A 26 -2.62 -13.08 19.21
CA PRO A 26 -2.74 -13.15 17.76
C PRO A 26 -3.64 -12.03 17.20
N LEU A 27 -4.70 -11.64 17.90
CA LEU A 27 -5.56 -10.53 17.48
C LEU A 27 -4.84 -9.18 17.50
N LEU A 28 -3.95 -8.95 18.46
CA LEU A 28 -3.14 -7.73 18.52
C LEU A 28 -2.10 -7.69 17.39
N ARG A 29 -1.47 -8.84 17.09
CA ARG A 29 -0.57 -8.97 15.94
C ARG A 29 -1.31 -8.68 14.64
N ASP A 30 -2.50 -9.24 14.45
CA ASP A 30 -3.34 -9.02 13.27
C ASP A 30 -3.69 -7.55 13.06
N ARG A 31 -4.15 -6.85 14.11
CA ARG A 31 -4.44 -5.41 14.03
C ARG A 31 -3.21 -4.56 13.73
N SER A 32 -2.05 -4.91 14.29
CA SER A 32 -0.81 -4.18 14.00
C SER A 32 -0.38 -4.33 12.54
N GLN A 33 -0.53 -5.55 12.00
CA GLN A 33 -0.25 -5.86 10.61
C GLN A 33 -1.22 -5.14 9.67
N GLN A 34 -2.53 -5.21 9.94
CA GLN A 34 -3.55 -4.49 9.17
C GLN A 34 -3.31 -2.97 9.14
N ARG A 35 -2.87 -2.38 10.24
CA ARG A 35 -2.52 -0.95 10.27
C ARG A 35 -1.31 -0.64 9.39
N LEU A 36 -0.33 -1.54 9.32
CA LEU A 36 0.84 -1.39 8.47
C LEU A 36 0.46 -1.51 6.98
N GLU A 37 -0.40 -2.46 6.65
CA GLU A 37 -0.97 -2.63 5.30
C GLU A 37 -1.78 -1.41 4.87
N GLN A 38 -2.69 -0.92 5.72
CA GLN A 38 -3.43 0.33 5.46
C GLN A 38 -2.53 1.56 5.32
N ARG A 39 -1.35 1.57 5.96
CA ARG A 39 -0.36 2.63 5.77
C ARG A 39 0.35 2.49 4.42
N ALA A 40 0.74 1.28 4.05
CA ALA A 40 1.32 1.01 2.72
C ALA A 40 0.34 1.39 1.62
N GLU A 41 -0.94 1.05 1.76
CA GLU A 41 -2.00 1.36 0.78
C GLU A 41 -2.25 2.88 0.63
N ARG A 42 -2.26 3.61 1.76
CA ARG A 42 -2.35 5.07 1.73
C ARG A 42 -1.14 5.69 1.06
N GLU A 43 0.05 5.17 1.32
CA GLU A 43 1.27 5.63 0.67
C GLU A 43 1.22 5.39 -0.84
N VAL A 44 0.76 4.21 -1.28
CA VAL A 44 0.57 3.92 -2.71
C VAL A 44 -0.31 4.96 -3.38
N THR A 45 -1.41 5.33 -2.74
CA THR A 45 -2.32 6.36 -3.27
C THR A 45 -1.67 7.75 -3.25
N ALA A 46 -0.92 8.09 -2.21
CA ALA A 46 -0.19 9.35 -2.10
C ALA A 46 0.90 9.49 -3.18
N THR A 47 1.69 8.42 -3.39
CA THR A 47 2.72 8.35 -4.44
C THR A 47 2.09 8.43 -5.83
N ALA A 48 0.93 7.81 -6.04
CA ALA A 48 0.21 7.92 -7.32
C ALA A 48 -0.26 9.37 -7.60
N GLN A 49 -0.74 10.08 -6.58
CA GLN A 49 -1.13 11.49 -6.72
C GLN A 49 0.09 12.41 -6.92
N LEU A 50 1.22 12.12 -6.26
CA LEU A 50 2.48 12.81 -6.49
C LEU A 50 2.98 12.63 -7.94
N ALA A 51 2.93 11.39 -8.45
CA ALA A 51 3.27 11.09 -9.84
C ALA A 51 2.35 11.85 -10.81
N ARG A 52 1.04 11.88 -10.57
CA ARG A 52 0.09 12.71 -11.32
C ARG A 52 0.48 14.18 -11.30
N ALA A 53 0.78 14.75 -10.13
CA ALA A 53 1.15 16.16 -10.01
C ALA A 53 2.43 16.49 -10.81
N ARG A 54 3.42 15.58 -10.82
CA ARG A 54 4.63 15.73 -11.64
C ARG A 54 4.36 15.63 -13.14
N LEU A 55 3.55 14.67 -13.56
CA LEU A 55 3.21 14.46 -14.97
C LEU A 55 2.38 15.63 -15.53
N LEU A 56 1.52 16.22 -14.71
CA LEU A 56 0.70 17.38 -15.09
C LEU A 56 1.43 18.72 -14.96
N ALA A 57 2.68 18.75 -14.47
CA ALA A 57 3.47 19.98 -14.39
C ALA A 57 3.91 20.49 -15.78
N ASP A 58 4.07 19.58 -16.74
CA ASP A 58 4.31 19.91 -18.15
C ASP A 58 3.46 18.99 -19.05
N PRO A 59 2.19 19.35 -19.30
CA PRO A 59 1.27 18.52 -20.08
C PRO A 59 1.60 18.48 -21.57
N THR A 60 2.48 19.39 -22.05
CA THR A 60 2.95 19.43 -23.44
C THR A 60 4.17 18.55 -23.68
N ALA A 61 4.70 17.93 -22.62
CA ALA A 61 5.83 17.03 -22.69
C ALA A 61 5.53 15.79 -23.56
N GLY A 62 6.50 15.40 -24.38
CA GLY A 62 6.40 14.18 -25.19
C GLY A 62 6.46 12.90 -24.34
N GLU A 63 6.10 11.78 -24.95
CA GLU A 63 6.04 10.46 -24.29
C GLU A 63 7.32 10.09 -23.51
N SER A 64 8.50 10.36 -24.07
CA SER A 64 9.79 10.05 -23.44
C SER A 64 10.01 10.85 -22.17
N THR A 65 9.67 12.14 -22.19
CA THR A 65 9.79 13.05 -21.05
C THR A 65 8.79 12.69 -19.96
N LEU A 66 7.54 12.37 -20.34
CA LEU A 66 6.52 11.93 -19.38
C LEU A 66 6.90 10.58 -18.74
N ARG A 67 7.44 9.63 -19.51
CA ARG A 67 7.97 8.37 -18.97
C ARG A 67 9.09 8.65 -17.94
N GLN A 68 10.05 9.50 -18.29
CA GLN A 68 11.15 9.85 -17.39
C GLN A 68 10.66 10.57 -16.12
N ALA A 69 9.65 11.44 -16.23
CA ALA A 69 9.06 12.11 -15.09
C ALA A 69 8.33 11.15 -14.14
N ALA A 70 7.67 10.13 -14.67
CA ALA A 70 7.06 9.06 -13.88
C ALA A 70 8.11 8.16 -13.22
N ASP A 71 9.13 7.72 -13.97
CA ASP A 71 10.21 6.86 -13.45
C ASP A 71 11.09 7.58 -12.42
N ALA A 72 11.14 8.91 -12.44
CA ALA A 72 11.81 9.71 -11.41
C ALA A 72 11.07 9.71 -10.06
N VAL A 73 9.88 9.13 -9.97
CA VAL A 73 9.13 8.99 -8.72
C VAL A 73 9.45 7.64 -8.08
N ASP A 74 10.01 7.69 -6.87
CA ASP A 74 10.36 6.46 -6.14
C ASP A 74 9.17 5.52 -5.98
N GLY A 75 9.39 4.25 -6.33
CA GLY A 75 8.37 3.21 -6.27
C GLY A 75 7.37 3.23 -7.43
N VAL A 76 7.56 4.07 -8.45
CA VAL A 76 6.76 4.05 -9.69
C VAL A 76 7.50 3.27 -10.77
N GLU A 77 6.74 2.43 -11.48
CA GLU A 77 7.21 1.64 -12.62
C GLU A 77 6.24 1.87 -13.79
N VAL A 78 6.73 2.48 -14.88
CA VAL A 78 5.90 2.73 -16.06
C VAL A 78 5.69 1.44 -16.85
N LEU A 79 4.44 1.01 -17.00
CA LEU A 79 4.06 -0.20 -17.74
C LEU A 79 3.84 0.11 -19.22
N THR A 80 3.07 1.17 -19.52
CA THR A 80 2.81 1.60 -20.89
C THR A 80 2.68 3.11 -21.00
N VAL A 81 3.10 3.64 -22.15
CA VAL A 81 2.88 5.04 -22.56
C VAL A 81 2.44 4.99 -24.01
N ARG A 82 1.35 5.68 -24.33
CA ARG A 82 0.80 5.76 -25.69
C ARG A 82 0.22 7.15 -25.92
N SER A 83 0.61 7.80 -27.02
CA SER A 83 -0.06 8.99 -27.53
C SER A 83 -1.24 8.60 -28.41
N ASP A 84 -2.44 9.04 -28.04
CA ASP A 84 -3.63 8.90 -28.85
C ASP A 84 -3.94 10.25 -29.53
N GLY A 85 -4.18 10.25 -30.85
CA GLY A 85 -4.60 11.42 -31.63
C GLY A 85 -3.50 12.14 -32.42
N PRO A 86 -3.89 13.07 -33.33
CA PRO A 86 -2.94 13.91 -34.07
C PRO A 86 -2.21 14.88 -33.13
N ARG A 87 -0.98 15.29 -33.50
CA ARG A 87 -0.05 16.03 -32.63
C ARG A 87 -0.62 17.29 -31.95
N ALA A 88 -1.59 17.96 -32.56
CA ALA A 88 -2.23 19.16 -32.02
C ALA A 88 -3.24 18.87 -30.88
N GLU A 89 -3.76 17.65 -30.79
CA GLU A 89 -4.75 17.21 -29.79
C GLU A 89 -4.29 15.93 -29.06
N ALA A 90 -2.99 15.66 -29.11
CA ALA A 90 -2.43 14.40 -28.63
C ALA A 90 -2.67 14.25 -27.13
N THR A 91 -3.31 13.15 -26.75
CA THR A 91 -3.49 12.76 -25.35
C THR A 91 -2.52 11.62 -25.06
N VAL A 92 -1.62 11.81 -24.10
CA VAL A 92 -0.70 10.75 -23.70
C VAL A 92 -1.32 9.94 -22.57
N ARG A 93 -1.65 8.68 -22.86
CA ARG A 93 -2.10 7.70 -21.88
C ARG A 93 -0.89 6.99 -21.27
N LEU A 94 -0.70 7.16 -19.96
CA LEU A 94 0.28 6.45 -19.17
C LEU A 94 -0.42 5.43 -18.27
N VAL A 95 0.11 4.21 -18.23
CA VAL A 95 -0.22 3.23 -17.20
C VAL A 95 1.05 2.93 -16.42
N PHE A 96 0.97 3.07 -15.11
CA PHE A 96 2.09 2.84 -14.22
C PHE A 96 1.67 2.06 -12.98
N ARG A 97 2.61 1.32 -12.42
CA ARG A 97 2.48 0.55 -11.19
C ARG A 97 3.22 1.29 -10.09
N VAL A 98 2.55 1.49 -8.96
CA VAL A 98 3.16 2.01 -7.73
C VAL A 98 3.40 0.83 -6.80
N ARG A 99 4.60 0.72 -6.24
CA ARG A 99 5.00 -0.28 -5.25
C ARG A 99 5.52 0.42 -4.02
N VAL A 100 4.99 0.04 -2.85
CA VAL A 100 5.46 0.55 -1.56
C VAL A 100 5.73 -0.63 -0.63
N ALA A 101 6.94 -0.67 -0.09
CA ALA A 101 7.30 -1.51 1.03
C ALA A 101 7.37 -0.66 2.31
N LYS A 102 6.68 -1.08 3.37
CA LYS A 102 6.79 -0.48 4.70
C LYS A 102 7.25 -1.53 5.69
N THR A 103 8.17 -1.15 6.56
CA THR A 103 8.64 -1.97 7.68
C THR A 103 8.44 -1.24 8.99
N ALA A 104 8.04 -1.96 10.03
CA ALA A 104 7.86 -1.40 11.37
C ALA A 104 8.35 -2.37 12.45
N ALA A 105 8.93 -1.83 13.52
CA ALA A 105 9.22 -2.59 14.73
C ALA A 105 7.92 -2.78 15.53
N SER A 106 7.71 -3.98 16.07
CA SER A 106 6.58 -4.34 16.91
C SER A 106 7.04 -5.17 18.10
N VAL A 107 6.22 -5.25 19.15
CA VAL A 107 6.45 -6.16 20.30
C VAL A 107 6.55 -7.62 19.88
N PHE A 108 6.10 -7.95 18.66
CA PHE A 108 6.16 -9.28 18.07
C PHE A 108 7.28 -9.46 17.02
N GLY A 109 8.28 -8.57 17.02
CA GLY A 109 9.39 -8.53 16.07
C GLY A 109 9.18 -7.53 14.92
N TRP A 110 9.93 -7.69 13.84
CA TRP A 110 9.79 -6.85 12.65
C TRP A 110 8.58 -7.27 11.83
N GLN A 111 7.80 -6.29 11.41
CA GLN A 111 6.66 -6.45 10.50
C GLN A 111 6.96 -5.76 9.18
N ARG A 112 6.48 -6.34 8.08
CA ARG A 112 6.57 -5.80 6.73
C ARG A 112 5.18 -5.81 6.10
N ALA A 113 4.87 -4.76 5.36
CA ALA A 113 3.75 -4.73 4.44
C ALA A 113 4.23 -4.23 3.09
N ASP A 114 3.88 -4.97 2.05
CA ASP A 114 4.13 -4.61 0.67
C ASP A 114 2.77 -4.36 0.03
N SER A 115 2.59 -3.21 -0.62
CA SER A 115 1.40 -2.91 -1.41
C SER A 115 1.82 -2.47 -2.81
N ALA A 116 1.03 -2.90 -3.79
CA ALA A 116 1.17 -2.47 -5.17
C ALA A 116 -0.19 -2.15 -5.78
N ALA A 117 -0.25 -1.11 -6.60
CA ALA A 117 -1.43 -0.75 -7.35
C ALA A 117 -1.09 -0.16 -8.71
N CYS A 118 -1.96 -0.37 -9.68
CA CYS A 118 -1.78 0.13 -11.03
C CYS A 118 -2.75 1.28 -11.28
N PHE A 119 -2.28 2.28 -12.02
CA PHE A 119 -3.02 3.49 -12.31
C PHE A 119 -2.88 3.85 -13.78
N ALA A 120 -3.95 4.40 -14.34
CA ALA A 120 -3.96 5.04 -15.63
C ALA A 120 -4.15 6.56 -15.49
N LEU A 121 -3.37 7.31 -16.26
CA LEU A 121 -3.46 8.75 -16.36
C LEU A 121 -3.46 9.13 -17.84
N ALA A 122 -4.46 9.89 -18.27
CA ALA A 122 -4.49 10.50 -19.59
C ALA A 122 -4.06 11.96 -19.48
N VAL A 123 -2.90 12.33 -20.01
CA VAL A 123 -2.39 13.70 -20.02
C VAL A 123 -2.79 14.35 -21.35
N PRO A 124 -3.86 15.16 -21.40
CA PRO A 124 -4.19 15.96 -22.57
C PRO A 124 -3.15 17.09 -22.72
N ALA A 125 -2.91 17.52 -23.95
CA ALA A 125 -2.06 18.68 -24.23
C ALA A 125 -2.62 19.99 -23.62
N ASP A 126 -3.95 20.06 -23.42
CA ASP A 126 -4.62 21.18 -22.76
C ASP A 126 -4.69 21.01 -21.24
N ALA A 127 -4.63 22.12 -20.49
CA ALA A 127 -4.63 22.15 -19.02
C ALA A 127 -6.00 21.86 -18.37
N GLY A 128 -6.67 20.79 -18.81
CA GLY A 128 -7.94 20.34 -18.27
C GLY A 128 -7.81 19.49 -16.99
N PRO A 129 -8.90 19.32 -16.21
CA PRO A 129 -8.91 18.42 -15.07
C PRO A 129 -8.78 16.96 -15.52
N VAL A 130 -7.68 16.32 -15.15
CA VAL A 130 -7.42 14.91 -15.47
C VAL A 130 -7.71 14.02 -14.27
N ALA A 131 -8.53 12.98 -14.44
CA ALA A 131 -8.74 11.96 -13.43
C ALA A 131 -7.61 10.91 -13.43
N LEU A 132 -7.23 10.45 -12.23
CA LEU A 132 -6.39 9.27 -12.05
C LEU A 132 -7.30 8.06 -11.88
N GLU A 133 -7.22 7.10 -12.79
CA GLU A 133 -8.03 5.88 -12.72
C GLU A 133 -7.20 4.75 -12.11
N ARG A 134 -7.80 3.99 -11.19
CA ARG A 134 -7.15 2.83 -10.58
C ARG A 134 -7.52 1.57 -11.38
N LEU A 135 -6.51 0.79 -11.75
CA LEU A 135 -6.64 -0.41 -12.56
C LEU A 135 -6.20 -1.65 -11.77
N SER A 136 -6.68 -2.82 -12.20
CA SER A 136 -6.11 -4.09 -11.80
C SER A 136 -4.70 -4.23 -12.38
N CYS A 137 -3.74 -4.65 -11.56
CA CYS A 137 -2.40 -4.92 -12.06
C CYS A 137 -2.37 -6.23 -12.85
N PRO A 138 -1.62 -6.29 -13.96
CA PRO A 138 -1.28 -7.57 -14.57
C PRO A 138 -0.36 -8.36 -13.62
N ASP A 139 -0.62 -9.66 -13.50
CA ASP A 139 0.19 -10.62 -12.73
C ASP A 139 1.60 -10.78 -13.33
#